data_AF-A0A838KVL9-F1
#
_entry.id   AF-A0A838KVL9-F1
#
_cell.length_a   1.000
_cell.length_b   1.000
_cell.length_c   1.000
_cell.angle_alpha   90.00
_cell.angle_beta   90.00
_cell.angle_gamma   90.00
#
_symmetry.space_group_name_H-M   'P 1'
#
loop_
_entity.id
_entity.type
_entity.pdbx_description
1 polymer ?
#
loop_
_entity_poly.entity_id
_entity_poly.type
_entity_poly.pdbx_seq_one_letter_code
_entity_poly.pdbx_strand_id
1 'polypeptide(L)'
;PVTIFGVTQTREGNLKMLAAEGESLPGPTMRIGNTNSRLRFKLPPAAFMNAWCEQGPTHHCALGVGRHAGTLRKVARLLDLEFVEVGRSQGRNL
;
A
#
# COMPACT_ATOMS: atom_id res chain seq x y z
N PRO A 1 -6.46 -1.74 -12.12
CA PRO A 1 -5.79 -0.98 -11.02
C PRO A 1 -6.14 -1.59 -9.67
N VAL A 2 -5.21 -1.58 -8.74
CA VAL A 2 -5.42 -2.01 -7.35
C VAL A 2 -4.75 -1.06 -6.38
N THR A 3 -5.22 -1.07 -5.13
CA THR A 3 -4.58 -0.41 -4.00
C THR A 3 -4.38 -1.45 -2.90
N ILE A 4 -3.16 -1.59 -2.39
CA ILE A 4 -2.97 -2.26 -1.10
C ILE A 4 -3.04 -1.22 0.01
N PHE A 5 -3.66 -1.59 1.12
CA PHE A 5 -3.84 -0.75 2.29
C PHE A 5 -3.49 -1.52 3.56
N GLY A 6 -2.69 -0.90 4.43
CA GLY A 6 -2.34 -1.43 5.73
C GLY A 6 -2.50 -0.37 6.82
N VAL A 7 -2.67 -0.83 8.05
CA VAL A 7 -2.61 0.01 9.25
C VAL A 7 -1.54 -0.57 10.16
N THR A 8 -0.70 0.29 10.69
CA THR A 8 0.33 -0.05 11.68
C THR A 8 0.30 0.94 12.84
N GLN A 9 1.30 0.88 13.71
CA GLN A 9 1.45 1.74 14.87
C GLN A 9 2.80 2.47 14.85
N THR A 10 2.83 3.73 15.28
CA THR A 10 4.07 4.46 15.54
C THR A 10 4.67 4.07 16.89
N ARG A 11 5.90 4.54 17.17
CA ARG A 11 6.56 4.33 18.46
C ARG A 11 5.72 4.86 19.63
N GLU A 12 5.01 5.95 19.42
CA GLU A 12 4.19 6.65 20.42
C GLU A 12 2.84 5.97 20.69
N GLY A 13 2.51 4.91 19.95
CA GLY A 13 1.24 4.19 20.13
C GLY A 13 0.12 4.62 19.18
N ASN A 14 0.35 5.61 18.32
CA ASN A 14 -0.66 6.11 17.38
C ASN A 14 -0.80 5.18 16.17
N LEU A 15 -2.00 5.12 15.60
CA LEU A 15 -2.20 4.41 14.32
C LEU A 15 -1.56 5.18 13.17
N LYS A 16 -1.06 4.44 12.18
CA LYS A 16 -0.49 4.95 10.93
C LYS A 16 -1.06 4.17 9.76
N MET A 17 -1.44 4.90 8.71
CA MET A 17 -2.03 4.35 7.50
C MET A 17 -0.99 4.26 6.36
N LEU A 18 -1.03 3.15 5.63
CA LEU A 18 -0.08 2.80 4.58
C LEU A 18 -0.83 2.40 3.31
N ALA A 19 -0.44 2.93 2.16
CA ALA A 19 -1.01 2.53 0.89
C ALA A 19 0.03 2.43 -0.22
N ALA A 20 -0.27 1.61 -1.22
CA ALA A 20 0.43 1.63 -2.50
C ALA A 20 -0.54 1.29 -3.63
N GLU A 21 -0.47 2.04 -4.73
CA GLU A 21 -1.24 1.78 -5.93
C GLU A 21 -0.42 1.02 -6.98
N GLY A 22 -1.08 0.10 -7.66
CA GLY A 22 -0.47 -0.72 -8.68
C GLY A 22 -1.50 -1.36 -9.62
N GLU A 23 -1.08 -2.46 -10.23
CA GLU A 23 -1.87 -3.22 -11.18
C GLU A 23 -1.90 -4.70 -10.80
N SER A 24 -3.08 -5.31 -10.94
CA SER A 24 -3.20 -6.77 -10.99
C SER A 24 -3.02 -7.20 -12.43
N LEU A 25 -2.01 -8.03 -12.68
CA LEU A 25 -1.61 -8.45 -14.01
C LEU A 25 -2.17 -9.85 -14.33
N PRO A 26 -2.48 -10.12 -15.61
CA PRO A 26 -2.78 -11.48 -16.03
C PRO A 26 -1.56 -12.39 -15.87
N GLY A 27 -1.79 -13.70 -15.79
CA GLY A 27 -0.75 -14.71 -15.74
C GLY A 27 -1.29 -16.07 -15.33
N PRO A 28 -0.45 -17.12 -15.34
CA PRO A 28 -0.88 -18.45 -14.92
C PRO A 28 -1.27 -18.43 -13.45
N THR A 29 -2.39 -19.09 -13.12
CA THR A 29 -2.80 -19.36 -11.74
C THR A 29 -1.80 -20.30 -11.09
N MET A 30 -1.25 -19.88 -9.95
CA MET A 30 -0.38 -20.76 -9.15
C MET A 30 -1.20 -21.87 -8.51
N ARG A 31 -0.79 -23.13 -8.69
CA ARG A 31 -1.45 -24.33 -8.11
C ARG A 31 -1.01 -24.56 -6.67
N ILE A 32 -1.24 -23.58 -5.80
CA ILE A 32 -0.78 -23.56 -4.39
C ILE A 32 -1.91 -23.67 -3.37
N GLY A 33 -3.14 -23.98 -3.82
CA GLY A 33 -4.29 -24.23 -2.94
C GLY A 33 -4.99 -22.98 -2.39
N ASN A 34 -4.64 -21.77 -2.85
CA ASN A 34 -5.29 -20.53 -2.44
C ASN A 34 -5.44 -19.51 -3.58
N THR A 35 -6.30 -18.53 -3.36
CA THR A 35 -6.44 -17.37 -4.23
C THR A 35 -5.17 -16.52 -4.18
N ASN A 36 -4.64 -16.16 -5.34
CA ASN A 36 -3.45 -15.33 -5.46
C ASN A 36 -3.67 -14.24 -6.51
N SER A 37 -2.96 -13.12 -6.35
CA SER A 37 -2.97 -11.99 -7.28
C SER A 37 -1.54 -11.66 -7.69
N ARG A 38 -1.31 -11.43 -8.99
CA ARG A 38 -0.01 -11.02 -9.51
C ARG A 38 0.05 -9.50 -9.55
N LEU A 39 0.63 -8.91 -8.51
CA LEU A 39 0.65 -7.46 -8.35
C LEU A 39 1.96 -6.84 -8.88
N ARG A 40 1.84 -5.70 -9.54
CA ARG A 40 2.97 -4.84 -9.91
C ARG A 40 2.71 -3.42 -9.40
N PHE A 41 3.69 -2.88 -8.68
CA PHE A 41 3.70 -1.49 -8.22
C PHE A 41 4.67 -0.65 -9.05
N LYS A 42 4.68 0.67 -8.83
CA LYS A 42 5.57 1.59 -9.55
C LYS A 42 7.05 1.29 -9.32
N LEU A 43 7.41 0.90 -8.10
CA LEU A 43 8.79 0.55 -7.75
C LEU A 43 9.11 -0.91 -8.14
N PRO A 44 10.36 -1.22 -8.51
CA PRO A 44 10.82 -2.60 -8.65
C PRO A 44 10.59 -3.41 -7.37
N PRO A 45 10.37 -4.74 -7.43
CA PRO A 45 9.95 -5.54 -6.27
C PRO A 45 10.82 -5.38 -5.03
N ALA A 46 12.15 -5.41 -5.16
CA ALA A 46 13.06 -5.26 -4.02
C ALA A 46 12.97 -3.85 -3.40
N ALA A 47 12.98 -2.81 -4.22
CA ALA A 47 12.86 -1.42 -3.77
C ALA A 47 11.48 -1.14 -3.15
N PHE A 48 10.42 -1.74 -3.70
CA PHE A 48 9.08 -1.68 -3.14
C PHE A 48 9.03 -2.29 -1.75
N MET A 49 9.54 -3.52 -1.60
CA MET A 49 9.52 -4.22 -0.31
C MET A 49 10.34 -3.47 0.74
N ASN A 50 11.52 -2.95 0.38
CA ASN A 50 12.31 -2.13 1.31
C ASN A 50 11.53 -0.89 1.76
N ALA A 51 11.03 -0.10 0.81
CA ALA A 51 10.28 1.13 1.12
C ALA A 51 8.98 0.85 1.91
N TRP A 52 8.31 -0.28 1.66
CA TRP A 52 7.13 -0.72 2.41
C TRP A 52 7.52 -1.13 3.84
N CYS A 53 8.56 -1.96 4.00
CA CYS A 53 9.03 -2.45 5.29
C CYS A 53 9.63 -1.36 6.18
N GLU A 54 10.27 -0.35 5.61
CA GLU A 54 10.78 0.84 6.34
C GLU A 54 9.67 1.57 7.11
N GLN A 55 8.41 1.39 6.71
CA GLN A 55 7.28 2.00 7.40
C GLN A 55 6.69 1.13 8.53
N GLY A 56 7.30 -0.02 8.83
CA GLY A 56 6.87 -0.94 9.87
C GLY A 56 5.47 -1.54 9.65
N PRO A 57 5.15 -2.11 8.47
CA PRO A 57 3.82 -2.63 8.17
C PRO A 57 3.53 -3.93 8.93
N THR A 58 2.25 -4.25 9.09
CA THR A 58 1.82 -5.61 9.47
C THR A 58 1.95 -6.57 8.30
N HIS A 59 1.96 -7.88 8.59
CA HIS A 59 1.99 -8.91 7.53
C HIS A 59 0.70 -8.99 6.71
N HIS A 60 -0.43 -8.59 7.30
CA HIS A 60 -1.71 -8.47 6.59
C HIS A 60 -1.85 -7.10 5.92
N CYS A 61 -2.53 -7.08 4.77
CA CYS A 61 -3.02 -5.87 4.12
C CYS A 61 -4.35 -6.16 3.42
N ALA A 62 -5.15 -5.12 3.22
CA ALA A 62 -6.32 -5.16 2.36
C ALA A 62 -5.90 -4.91 0.90
N LEU A 63 -6.47 -5.68 -0.04
CA LEU A 63 -6.32 -5.47 -1.47
C LEU A 63 -7.65 -4.97 -2.06
N GLY A 64 -7.69 -3.69 -2.42
CA GLY A 64 -8.86 -3.05 -3.02
C GLY A 64 -8.74 -2.91 -4.54
N VAL A 65 -9.84 -3.15 -5.27
CA VAL A 65 -9.93 -2.87 -6.71
C VAL A 65 -10.08 -1.37 -6.93
N GLY A 66 -9.22 -0.77 -7.76
CA GLY A 66 -9.24 0.66 -8.06
C GLY A 66 -8.09 1.46 -7.45
N ARG A 67 -8.17 2.78 -7.61
CA ARG A 67 -7.22 3.76 -7.09
C ARG A 67 -7.83 4.47 -5.89
N HIS A 68 -7.39 4.11 -4.69
CA HIS A 68 -8.01 4.57 -3.44
C HIS A 68 -7.07 5.41 -2.58
N ALA A 69 -5.80 5.60 -2.96
CA ALA A 69 -4.83 6.33 -2.13
C ALA A 69 -5.28 7.77 -1.83
N GLY A 70 -5.90 8.45 -2.80
CA GLY A 70 -6.46 9.79 -2.60
C GLY A 70 -7.59 9.84 -1.57
N THR A 71 -8.49 8.85 -1.57
CA THR A 71 -9.58 8.73 -0.59
C THR A 71 -9.03 8.37 0.78
N LEU A 72 -8.14 7.39 0.87
CA LEU A 72 -7.50 6.96 2.11
C LEU A 72 -6.71 8.10 2.76
N ARG A 73 -6.02 8.93 1.97
CA ARG A 73 -5.33 10.14 2.45
C ARG A 73 -6.30 11.15 3.08
N LYS A 74 -7.48 11.35 2.49
CA LYS A 74 -8.51 12.24 3.06
C LYS A 74 -9.05 11.67 4.37
N VAL A 75 -9.27 10.35 4.44
CA VAL A 75 -9.70 9.67 5.67
C VAL A 75 -8.65 9.82 6.76
N ALA A 76 -7.37 9.55 6.46
CA ALA A 76 -6.28 9.74 7.42
C ALA A 76 -6.23 11.17 7.96
N ARG A 77 -6.38 12.18 7.08
CA ARG A 77 -6.46 13.59 7.49
C ARG A 77 -7.65 13.87 8.41
N LEU A 78 -8.82 13.31 8.14
CA LEU A 78 -10.01 13.50 8.98
C LEU A 78 -9.87 12.84 10.36
N LEU A 79 -9.08 11.77 10.44
CA LEU A 79 -8.82 11.02 11.67
C LEU A 79 -7.55 11.47 12.41
N ASP A 80 -6.86 12.49 11.90
CA ASP A 80 -5.55 12.95 12.39
C ASP A 80 -4.48 11.82 12.46
N LEU A 81 -4.46 10.97 11.43
CA LEU A 81 -3.51 9.87 11.30
C LEU A 81 -2.44 10.15 10.25
N GLU A 82 -1.22 9.69 10.50
CA GLU A 82 -0.16 9.68 9.50
C GLU A 82 -0.57 8.79 8.31
N PHE A 83 -0.31 9.28 7.08
CA PHE A 83 -0.56 8.53 5.86
C PHE A 83 0.68 8.50 4.95
N VAL A 84 1.16 7.29 4.67
CA VAL A 84 2.28 7.07 3.74
C VAL A 84 1.80 6.34 2.50
N GLU A 85 2.12 6.91 1.34
CA GLU A 85 1.88 6.27 0.04
C GLU A 85 3.21 5.83 -0.58
N VAL A 86 3.47 4.52 -0.58
CA VAL A 86 4.70 3.95 -1.11
C VAL A 86 4.64 3.91 -2.63
N GLY A 87 5.72 4.34 -3.29
CA GLY A 87 5.81 4.35 -4.74
C GLY A 87 5.11 5.52 -5.44
N ARG A 88 4.63 6.53 -4.70
CA ARG A 88 4.27 7.81 -5.30
C ARG A 88 5.53 8.53 -5.78
N SER A 89 5.56 9.00 -7.03
CA SER A 89 6.57 9.99 -7.41
C SER A 89 6.29 11.26 -6.62
N GLN A 90 7.30 11.79 -5.93
CA GLN A 90 7.24 13.11 -5.31
C GLN A 90 6.85 14.14 -6.38
N GLY A 91 5.57 14.46 -6.48
CA GLY A 91 5.10 15.67 -7.13
C GLY A 91 5.39 16.78 -6.15
N ARG A 92 6.18 17.78 -6.59
CA ARG A 92 6.46 19.02 -5.87
C ARG A 92 5.28 19.43 -4.99
N ASN A 93 5.51 19.57 -3.69
CA ASN A 93 4.66 20.40 -2.85
C ASN A 93 4.59 21.77 -3.54
N LEU A 94 3.39 22.15 -3.98
CA LEU A 94 3.02 23.55 -4.15
C LEU A 94 2.47 24.02 -2.79
#